data_AF-A0A960LFD4-F1
#
_entry.id   AF-A0A960LFD4-F1
#
_cell.length_a   1.000
_cell.length_b   1.000
_cell.length_c   1.000
_cell.angle_alpha   90.00
_cell.angle_beta   90.00
_cell.angle_gamma   90.00
#
_symmetry.space_group_name_H-M   'P 1'
#
loop_
_entity.id
_entity.type
_entity.pdbx_description
1 polymer ?
#
loop_
_entity_poly.entity_id
_entity_poly.type
_entity_poly.pdbx_seq_one_letter_code
_entity_poly.pdbx_strand_id
1 'polypeptide(L)'
;MSKKCLLCVILLFDLAFAQHRSLNYCLDFDGKSADGRIERTVGLQSLNGAKNYTFEAWVRPRTQGGGGRGRILDQVSSSLTFYLSDEGRIGFRPNREVGWQLSNPNSIKFWEWQHIAVTSDGKYLRFFVNGKLLTATPSDAPLVITKKPIHVGNGVGEDNSTRGFDGWLDDIRVSNVCRWTKEFTPSLRGEDFPPDSTTMLYLNFDEGPAYDTALDYTTYNAELKIVSPVRRVKDPG
;
A
#
# COMPACT_ATOMS: atom_id res chain seq x y z
N MET A 1 -7.96 10.09 -44.91
CA MET A 1 -7.43 9.10 -43.94
C MET A 1 -8.12 9.34 -42.60
N SER A 2 -8.78 8.30 -42.09
CA SER A 2 -9.95 8.37 -41.22
C SER A 2 -9.60 8.46 -39.72
N LYS A 3 -10.17 9.44 -39.01
CA LYS A 3 -10.16 9.61 -37.55
C LYS A 3 -10.86 8.47 -36.77
N LYS A 4 -11.23 7.36 -37.41
CA LYS A 4 -11.95 6.24 -36.78
C LYS A 4 -11.07 5.18 -36.12
N CYS A 5 -9.74 5.24 -36.27
CA CYS A 5 -8.84 4.22 -35.70
C CYS A 5 -8.43 4.48 -34.25
N LEU A 6 -8.45 5.74 -33.79
CA LEU A 6 -7.98 6.10 -32.44
C LEU A 6 -9.06 5.92 -31.35
N LEU A 7 -10.34 5.95 -31.74
CA LEU A 7 -11.46 5.82 -30.80
C LEU A 7 -11.69 4.36 -30.34
N CYS A 8 -11.42 3.37 -31.20
CA CYS A 8 -11.58 1.95 -30.86
C CYS A 8 -10.48 1.42 -29.92
N VAL A 9 -9.25 1.96 -29.97
CA VAL A 9 -8.18 1.55 -29.06
C VAL A 9 -8.43 2.07 -27.64
N ILE A 10 -8.99 3.28 -27.51
CA ILE A 10 -9.37 3.85 -26.21
C ILE A 10 -10.57 3.10 -25.60
N LEU A 11 -11.59 2.78 -26.41
CA LEU A 11 -12.77 2.03 -25.95
C LEU A 11 -12.49 0.55 -25.60
N LEU A 12 -11.53 -0.11 -26.27
CA LEU A 12 -11.11 -1.47 -25.91
C LEU A 12 -10.27 -1.50 -24.62
N PHE A 13 -9.54 -0.42 -24.32
CA PHE A 13 -8.87 -0.27 -23.02
C PHE A 13 -9.88 0.00 -21.89
N ASP A 14 -10.88 0.86 -22.09
CA ASP A 14 -11.90 1.17 -21.07
C ASP A 14 -12.77 -0.03 -20.68
N LEU A 15 -13.11 -0.93 -21.61
CA LEU A 15 -13.86 -2.16 -21.30
C LEU A 15 -13.03 -3.20 -20.52
N ALA A 16 -11.71 -3.24 -20.70
CA ALA A 16 -10.82 -4.15 -19.97
C ALA A 16 -10.60 -3.72 -18.50
N PHE A 17 -10.72 -2.42 -18.20
CA PHE A 17 -10.60 -1.88 -16.84
C PHE A 17 -11.82 -2.17 -15.95
N ALA A 18 -13.01 -2.31 -16.54
CA ALA A 18 -14.23 -2.60 -15.80
C ALA A 18 -14.36 -4.09 -15.42
N GLN A 19 -13.71 -5.00 -16.15
CA GLN A 19 -13.92 -6.45 -15.99
C GLN A 19 -13.07 -7.10 -14.89
N HIS A 20 -11.93 -6.49 -14.51
CA HIS A 20 -11.03 -7.10 -13.53
C HIS A 20 -11.49 -6.94 -12.06
N ARG A 21 -12.29 -5.92 -11.73
CA ARG A 21 -12.56 -5.47 -10.33
C ARG A 21 -13.49 -6.38 -9.49
N SER A 22 -13.62 -7.65 -9.85
CA SER A 22 -14.43 -8.66 -9.14
C SER A 22 -13.78 -10.04 -9.12
N LEU A 23 -12.51 -10.16 -9.53
CA LEU A 23 -11.83 -11.45 -9.57
C LEU A 23 -11.41 -11.94 -8.17
N ASN A 24 -11.37 -11.04 -7.18
CA ASN A 24 -11.02 -11.28 -5.78
C ASN A 24 -9.66 -11.97 -5.67
N TYR A 25 -8.62 -11.30 -6.19
CA TYR A 25 -7.24 -11.73 -6.06
C TYR A 25 -6.47 -10.80 -5.14
N CYS A 26 -5.46 -11.34 -4.48
CA CYS A 26 -4.54 -10.59 -3.65
C CYS A 26 -3.11 -11.09 -3.89
N LEU A 27 -2.13 -10.40 -3.31
CA LEU A 27 -0.74 -10.85 -3.36
C LEU A 27 -0.30 -11.47 -2.04
N ASP A 28 0.25 -12.68 -2.13
CA ASP A 28 0.82 -13.48 -1.05
C ASP A 28 2.34 -13.26 -0.97
N PHE A 29 2.80 -12.70 0.15
CA PHE A 29 4.20 -12.43 0.46
C PHE A 29 4.70 -13.38 1.54
N ASP A 30 5.82 -14.07 1.31
CA ASP A 30 6.31 -15.13 2.20
C ASP A 30 7.05 -14.66 3.45
N GLY A 31 7.31 -13.34 3.56
CA GLY A 31 8.03 -12.69 4.67
C GLY A 31 9.49 -13.11 4.87
N LYS A 32 9.99 -14.07 4.09
CA LYS A 32 11.28 -14.73 4.28
C LYS A 32 12.28 -14.36 3.21
N SER A 33 11.80 -14.14 2.00
CA SER A 33 12.65 -13.77 0.87
C SER A 33 13.18 -12.34 1.01
N ALA A 34 14.43 -12.14 0.61
CA ALA A 34 15.04 -10.82 0.51
C ALA A 34 14.48 -10.00 -0.68
N ASP A 35 13.88 -10.69 -1.65
CA ASP A 35 13.54 -10.09 -2.95
C ASP A 35 12.06 -9.88 -3.22
N GLY A 36 11.18 -10.71 -2.66
CA GLY A 36 9.77 -10.75 -3.05
C GLY A 36 9.05 -9.44 -2.78
N ARG A 37 8.78 -8.64 -3.82
CA ARG A 37 8.25 -7.28 -3.73
C ARG A 37 7.55 -6.84 -5.01
N ILE A 38 6.81 -5.73 -4.93
CA ILE A 38 6.49 -4.93 -6.12
C ILE A 38 7.40 -3.70 -6.11
N GLU A 39 7.96 -3.34 -7.26
CA GLU A 39 8.85 -2.19 -7.38
C GLU A 39 8.19 -1.04 -8.16
N ARG A 40 8.17 0.15 -7.56
CA ARG A 40 7.70 1.39 -8.18
C ARG A 40 8.83 2.42 -8.19
N THR A 41 9.19 2.90 -9.37
CA THR A 41 10.31 3.86 -9.53
C THR A 41 9.85 5.30 -9.72
N VAL A 42 8.56 5.54 -10.03
CA VAL A 42 8.03 6.88 -10.39
C VAL A 42 6.65 7.14 -9.78
N GLY A 43 6.23 8.42 -9.73
CA GLY A 43 4.87 8.87 -9.42
C GLY A 43 4.67 9.38 -7.99
N LEU A 44 5.26 8.75 -6.98
CA LEU A 44 5.10 9.17 -5.57
C LEU A 44 6.02 10.33 -5.16
N GLN A 45 7.00 10.73 -5.99
CA GLN A 45 7.92 11.83 -5.65
C GLN A 45 7.23 13.19 -5.53
N SER A 46 6.05 13.36 -6.14
CA SER A 46 5.21 14.55 -6.00
C SER A 46 4.69 14.77 -4.57
N LEU A 47 4.71 13.73 -3.73
CA LEU A 47 4.37 13.79 -2.31
C LEU A 47 5.54 14.24 -1.41
N ASN A 48 6.74 14.43 -1.96
CA ASN A 48 7.88 14.87 -1.15
C ASN A 48 7.61 16.26 -0.54
N GLY A 49 7.74 16.37 0.79
CA GLY A 49 7.39 17.58 1.54
C GLY A 49 5.91 17.68 1.92
N ALA A 50 5.05 16.76 1.46
CA ALA A 50 3.64 16.77 1.82
C ALA A 50 3.43 16.50 3.32
N LYS A 51 2.58 17.32 3.94
CA LYS A 51 2.13 17.13 5.32
C LYS A 51 0.74 16.50 5.41
N ASN A 52 -0.02 16.54 4.32
CA ASN A 52 -1.32 15.91 4.19
C ASN A 52 -1.20 14.64 3.35
N TYR A 53 -1.60 13.49 3.89
CA TYR A 53 -1.52 12.22 3.18
C TYR A 53 -2.36 11.13 3.85
N THR A 54 -2.64 10.08 3.08
CA THR A 54 -3.24 8.83 3.56
C THR A 54 -2.51 7.65 2.94
N PHE A 55 -2.11 6.68 3.77
CA PHE A 55 -1.63 5.36 3.36
C PHE A 55 -2.59 4.33 3.92
N GLU A 56 -3.08 3.43 3.09
CA GLU A 56 -3.98 2.37 3.55
C GLU A 56 -3.85 1.11 2.70
N ALA A 57 -4.27 -0.01 3.27
CA ALA A 57 -4.27 -1.31 2.63
C ALA A 57 -5.24 -2.23 3.36
N TRP A 58 -5.75 -3.23 2.64
CA TRP A 58 -6.24 -4.44 3.27
C TRP A 58 -5.07 -5.40 3.53
N VAL A 59 -5.01 -5.95 4.74
CA VAL A 59 -3.95 -6.85 5.18
C VAL A 59 -4.54 -8.10 5.82
N ARG A 60 -3.92 -9.24 5.57
CA ARG A 60 -4.10 -10.48 6.34
C ARG A 60 -2.73 -11.05 6.69
N PRO A 61 -2.12 -10.59 7.78
CA PRO A 61 -0.78 -11.02 8.14
C PRO A 61 -0.80 -12.43 8.76
N ARG A 62 0.20 -13.25 8.42
CA ARG A 62 0.48 -14.52 9.11
C ARG A 62 1.31 -14.32 10.36
N THR A 63 2.23 -13.35 10.30
CA THR A 63 3.12 -12.96 11.39
C THR A 63 3.38 -11.45 11.34
N GLN A 64 4.26 -10.94 12.20
CA GLN A 64 4.75 -9.55 12.14
C GLN A 64 5.69 -9.30 10.96
N GLY A 65 6.07 -10.33 10.21
CA GLY A 65 7.02 -10.27 9.10
C GLY A 65 8.49 -10.22 9.53
N GLY A 66 9.38 -10.02 8.56
CA GLY A 66 10.83 -10.09 8.72
C GLY A 66 11.37 -9.22 9.86
N GLY A 67 12.02 -9.85 10.83
CA GLY A 67 12.62 -9.22 12.01
C GLY A 67 11.63 -8.40 12.84
N GLY A 68 10.34 -8.73 12.83
CA GLY A 68 9.31 -8.02 13.61
C GLY A 68 8.85 -6.70 12.98
N ARG A 69 9.19 -6.47 11.70
CA ARG A 69 8.97 -5.18 11.02
C ARG A 69 8.52 -5.33 9.56
N GLY A 70 7.61 -6.25 9.27
CA GLY A 70 7.14 -6.57 7.92
C GLY A 70 6.62 -5.35 7.15
N ARG A 71 7.25 -5.02 6.02
CA ARG A 71 6.97 -3.80 5.24
C ARG A 71 5.76 -3.98 4.35
N ILE A 72 4.78 -3.09 4.49
CA ILE A 72 3.68 -2.98 3.53
C ILE A 72 4.12 -2.08 2.38
N LEU A 73 4.75 -0.94 2.69
CA LEU A 73 5.36 -0.03 1.73
C LEU A 73 6.66 0.54 2.33
N ASP A 74 7.77 0.48 1.60
CA ASP A 74 9.07 1.01 2.03
C ASP A 74 9.80 1.70 0.89
N GLN A 75 10.26 2.91 1.13
CA GLN A 75 11.17 3.60 0.23
C GLN A 75 12.59 3.11 0.51
N VAL A 76 13.29 2.60 -0.52
CA VAL A 76 14.66 2.07 -0.37
C VAL A 76 15.55 3.00 0.47
N SER A 77 16.26 2.40 1.42
CA SER A 77 16.95 3.10 2.52
C SER A 77 16.00 3.75 3.55
N SER A 78 14.79 3.23 3.72
CA SER A 78 13.87 3.56 4.82
C SER A 78 13.64 5.05 5.04
N SER A 79 13.55 5.84 3.96
CA SER A 79 13.22 7.28 4.10
C SER A 79 11.71 7.51 4.29
N LEU A 80 10.89 6.52 3.96
CA LEU A 80 9.47 6.43 4.24
C LEU A 80 9.16 4.95 4.46
N THR A 81 8.43 4.62 5.52
CA THR A 81 8.09 3.23 5.84
C THR A 81 6.68 3.13 6.43
N PHE A 82 5.87 2.24 5.85
CA PHE A 82 4.58 1.78 6.38
C PHE A 82 4.66 0.27 6.57
N TYR A 83 4.45 -0.22 7.79
CA TYR A 83 4.82 -1.58 8.17
C TYR A 83 3.98 -2.12 9.33
N LEU A 84 4.00 -3.44 9.52
CA LEU A 84 3.62 -4.06 10.78
C LEU A 84 4.83 -4.11 11.70
N SER A 85 4.62 -3.78 12.96
CA SER A 85 5.66 -3.80 14.00
C SER A 85 5.37 -4.89 15.04
N ASP A 86 6.39 -5.18 15.83
CA ASP A 86 6.29 -6.00 17.05
C ASP A 86 5.07 -5.64 17.91
N GLU A 87 4.59 -6.61 18.68
CA GLU A 87 3.36 -6.53 19.48
C GLU A 87 2.09 -6.30 18.64
N GLY A 88 2.09 -6.62 17.34
CA GLY A 88 0.89 -6.52 16.50
C GLY A 88 0.44 -5.07 16.30
N ARG A 89 1.40 -4.17 16.08
CA ARG A 89 1.17 -2.74 15.87
C ARG A 89 1.24 -2.39 14.39
N ILE A 90 0.59 -1.30 14.02
CA ILE A 90 0.88 -0.59 12.78
C ILE A 90 2.01 0.39 13.07
N GLY A 91 3.04 0.38 12.23
CA GLY A 91 4.15 1.31 12.28
C GLY A 91 4.18 2.22 11.06
N PHE A 92 4.56 3.47 11.29
CA PHE A 92 4.77 4.46 10.24
C PHE A 92 5.97 5.34 10.55
N ARG A 93 6.75 5.66 9.52
CA ARG A 93 7.85 6.61 9.60
C ARG A 93 7.85 7.47 8.34
N PRO A 94 7.42 8.74 8.41
CA PRO A 94 7.34 9.61 7.23
C PRO A 94 8.70 10.08 6.71
N ASN A 95 9.71 10.12 7.60
CA ASN A 95 11.08 10.52 7.32
C ASN A 95 12.04 10.01 8.41
N ARG A 96 13.36 10.14 8.17
CA ARG A 96 14.38 9.70 9.13
C ARG A 96 14.61 10.65 10.30
N GLU A 97 14.13 11.88 10.22
CA GLU A 97 14.32 12.93 11.24
C GLU A 97 13.36 12.75 12.42
N VAL A 98 12.25 12.01 12.23
CA VAL A 98 11.32 11.66 13.30
C VAL A 98 11.48 10.22 13.78
N GLY A 99 11.14 10.01 15.05
CA GLY A 99 11.05 8.68 15.65
C GLY A 99 9.94 7.84 15.03
N TRP A 100 10.02 6.52 15.23
CA TRP A 100 9.00 5.56 14.79
C TRP A 100 7.65 5.90 15.42
N GLN A 101 6.62 6.02 14.57
CA GLN A 101 5.25 6.25 15.00
C GLN A 101 4.52 4.91 15.03
N LEU A 102 3.83 4.62 16.13
CA LEU A 102 3.21 3.32 16.37
C LEU A 102 1.75 3.50 16.80
N SER A 103 0.88 2.59 16.37
CA SER A 103 -0.44 2.39 16.97
C SER A 103 -0.32 1.75 18.37
N ASN A 104 -1.45 1.57 19.06
CA ASN A 104 -1.54 0.74 20.26
C ASN A 104 -1.05 -0.70 20.02
N PRO A 105 -0.52 -1.40 21.04
CA PRO A 105 -0.20 -2.82 20.92
C PRO A 105 -1.47 -3.64 20.66
N ASN A 106 -1.30 -4.84 20.11
CA ASN A 106 -2.36 -5.82 19.84
C ASN A 106 -3.52 -5.25 18.99
N SER A 107 -3.19 -4.35 18.06
CA SER A 107 -4.17 -3.74 17.15
C SER A 107 -4.45 -4.62 15.93
N ILE A 108 -3.50 -5.46 15.58
CA ILE A 108 -3.54 -6.36 14.43
C ILE A 108 -3.75 -7.78 14.90
N LYS A 109 -4.65 -8.48 14.22
CA LYS A 109 -4.93 -9.90 14.37
C LYS A 109 -4.34 -10.64 13.19
N PHE A 110 -3.64 -11.73 13.48
CA PHE A 110 -3.11 -12.58 12.42
C PHE A 110 -4.22 -13.46 11.83
N TRP A 111 -4.06 -13.79 10.55
CA TRP A 111 -4.97 -14.65 9.78
C TRP A 111 -6.40 -14.11 9.58
N GLU A 112 -6.63 -12.85 9.92
CA GLU A 112 -7.88 -12.12 9.67
C GLU A 112 -7.62 -10.98 8.68
N TRP A 113 -8.52 -10.78 7.73
CA TRP A 113 -8.49 -9.59 6.88
C TRP A 113 -8.89 -8.36 7.68
N GLN A 114 -8.08 -7.31 7.58
CA GLN A 114 -8.32 -6.04 8.23
C GLN A 114 -7.93 -4.90 7.31
N HIS A 115 -8.74 -3.84 7.27
CA HIS A 115 -8.32 -2.59 6.67
C HIS A 115 -7.45 -1.84 7.67
N ILE A 116 -6.32 -1.32 7.22
CA ILE A 116 -5.45 -0.47 8.03
C ILE A 116 -5.20 0.84 7.31
N ALA A 117 -5.13 1.94 8.08
CA ALA A 117 -4.82 3.24 7.52
C ALA A 117 -3.93 4.08 8.44
N VAL A 118 -3.10 4.90 7.83
CA VAL A 118 -2.35 5.98 8.46
C VAL A 118 -2.69 7.29 7.75
N THR A 119 -3.17 8.28 8.49
CA THR A 119 -3.51 9.60 7.93
C THR A 119 -2.75 10.71 8.63
N SER A 120 -2.41 11.75 7.89
CA SER A 120 -1.88 13.01 8.42
C SER A 120 -2.62 14.18 7.82
N ASP A 121 -3.07 15.11 8.64
CA ASP A 121 -3.61 16.43 8.25
C ASP A 121 -2.59 17.57 8.48
N GLY A 122 -1.32 17.21 8.65
CA GLY A 122 -0.22 18.14 8.95
C GLY A 122 -0.24 18.70 10.37
N LYS A 123 -1.17 18.25 11.21
CA LYS A 123 -1.24 18.57 12.65
C LYS A 123 -1.25 17.30 13.51
N TYR A 124 -1.90 16.25 13.03
CA TYR A 124 -2.03 14.96 13.71
C TYR A 124 -1.79 13.80 12.75
N LEU A 125 -0.95 12.86 13.18
CA LEU A 125 -0.83 11.53 12.59
C LEU A 125 -1.80 10.58 13.28
N ARG A 126 -2.59 9.83 12.52
CA ARG A 126 -3.61 8.91 13.04
C ARG A 126 -3.45 7.51 12.48
N PHE A 127 -3.78 6.52 13.28
CA PHE A 127 -3.79 5.12 12.90
C PHE A 127 -5.20 4.55 13.02
N PHE A 128 -5.61 3.73 12.07
CA PHE A 128 -6.92 3.09 12.02
C PHE A 128 -6.81 1.59 11.72
N VAL A 129 -7.73 0.83 12.30
CA VAL A 129 -7.98 -0.59 11.95
C VAL A 129 -9.48 -0.77 11.76
N ASN A 130 -9.88 -1.33 10.63
CA ASN A 130 -11.29 -1.49 10.22
C ASN A 130 -12.09 -0.19 10.39
N GLY A 131 -11.44 0.93 10.07
CA GLY A 131 -12.00 2.27 10.18
C GLY A 131 -12.15 2.82 11.62
N LYS A 132 -11.84 2.04 12.65
CA LYS A 132 -11.78 2.51 14.04
C LYS A 132 -10.48 3.27 14.30
N LEU A 133 -10.57 4.44 14.91
CA LEU A 133 -9.42 5.25 15.31
C LEU A 133 -8.72 4.61 16.51
N LEU A 134 -7.39 4.44 16.41
CA LEU A 134 -6.57 3.88 17.48
C LEU A 134 -5.81 4.97 18.24
N THR A 135 -5.02 5.76 17.51
CA THR A 135 -4.22 6.85 18.06
C THR A 135 -4.32 8.09 17.19
N ALA A 136 -4.14 9.26 17.81
CA ALA A 136 -3.98 10.54 17.15
C ALA A 136 -2.87 11.32 17.87
N THR A 137 -1.70 11.40 17.25
CA THR A 137 -0.50 12.01 17.84
C THR A 137 -0.20 13.33 17.13
N PRO A 138 0.02 14.44 17.87
CA PRO A 138 0.48 15.68 17.26
C PRO A 138 1.75 15.45 16.44
N SER A 139 1.70 15.79 15.16
CA SER A 139 2.83 15.66 14.24
C SER A 139 2.57 16.51 13.01
N ASP A 140 3.56 17.30 12.62
CA ASP A 140 3.59 18.06 11.38
C ASP A 140 4.69 17.58 10.43
N ALA A 141 5.21 16.36 10.69
CA ALA A 141 6.32 15.77 9.98
C ALA A 141 5.98 15.56 8.49
N PRO A 142 6.74 16.17 7.56
CA PRO A 142 6.51 15.97 6.14
C PRO A 142 6.99 14.58 5.69
N LEU A 143 6.42 14.08 4.60
CA LEU A 143 6.99 12.93 3.89
C LEU A 143 8.33 13.30 3.26
N VAL A 144 9.34 12.42 3.40
CA VAL A 144 10.59 12.50 2.65
C VAL A 144 10.64 11.36 1.65
N ILE A 145 10.30 11.67 0.40
CA ILE A 145 10.27 10.73 -0.71
C ILE A 145 11.39 11.10 -1.69
N THR A 146 12.31 10.16 -1.87
CA THR A 146 13.50 10.36 -2.70
C THR A 146 13.27 9.84 -4.12
N LYS A 147 14.29 9.92 -4.98
CA LYS A 147 14.25 9.31 -6.32
C LYS A 147 14.50 7.80 -6.32
N LYS A 148 14.73 7.19 -5.15
CA LYS A 148 14.95 5.74 -5.05
C LYS A 148 13.63 4.99 -5.33
N PRO A 149 13.68 3.67 -5.59
CA PRO A 149 12.46 2.87 -5.72
C PRO A 149 11.68 2.75 -4.41
N ILE A 150 10.37 2.67 -4.53
CA ILE A 150 9.44 2.26 -3.47
C ILE A 150 9.12 0.80 -3.69
N HIS A 151 9.21 0.02 -2.62
CA HIS A 151 8.85 -1.38 -2.58
C HIS A 151 7.53 -1.56 -1.85
N VAL A 152 6.69 -2.46 -2.35
CA VAL A 152 5.51 -2.97 -1.65
C VAL A 152 5.79 -4.40 -1.19
N GLY A 153 5.39 -4.68 0.06
CA GLY A 153 5.50 -6.01 0.67
C GLY A 153 6.92 -6.43 1.08
N ASN A 154 7.93 -5.59 0.85
CA ASN A 154 9.31 -5.87 1.28
C ASN A 154 10.11 -4.60 1.50
N GLY A 155 11.24 -4.76 2.18
CA GLY A 155 12.26 -3.74 2.36
C GLY A 155 13.51 -4.38 2.96
N VAL A 156 14.63 -3.66 2.87
CA VAL A 156 15.89 -4.07 3.48
C VAL A 156 16.13 -3.16 4.68
N GLY A 157 16.32 -3.76 5.86
CA GLY A 157 16.67 -3.03 7.06
C GLY A 157 18.03 -2.32 6.92
N GLU A 158 18.29 -1.33 7.76
CA GLU A 158 19.60 -0.64 7.77
C GLU A 158 20.77 -1.58 8.12
N ASP A 159 20.45 -2.68 8.80
CA ASP A 159 21.30 -3.80 9.17
C ASP A 159 21.37 -4.90 8.09
N ASN A 160 20.88 -4.63 6.88
CA ASN A 160 20.70 -5.61 5.80
C ASN A 160 19.77 -6.79 6.13
N SER A 161 18.97 -6.71 7.20
CA SER A 161 17.99 -7.74 7.52
C SER A 161 16.79 -7.70 6.56
N THR A 162 16.19 -8.87 6.31
CA THR A 162 14.95 -8.95 5.54
C THR A 162 13.78 -8.37 6.34
N ARG A 163 12.98 -7.51 5.69
CA ARG A 163 11.79 -6.89 6.30
C ARG A 163 10.53 -7.24 5.50
N GLY A 164 10.52 -8.40 4.86
CA GLY A 164 9.40 -8.90 4.07
C GLY A 164 8.11 -8.94 4.89
N PHE A 165 7.01 -8.51 4.29
CA PHE A 165 5.67 -8.78 4.82
C PHE A 165 5.39 -10.27 4.72
N ASP A 166 4.77 -10.84 5.75
CA ASP A 166 4.37 -12.24 5.78
C ASP A 166 2.85 -12.34 5.82
N GLY A 167 2.23 -12.56 4.67
CA GLY A 167 0.77 -12.64 4.55
C GLY A 167 0.25 -12.10 3.22
N TRP A 168 -1.04 -11.78 3.22
CA TRP A 168 -1.72 -11.27 2.04
C TRP A 168 -1.93 -9.76 2.12
N LEU A 169 -1.66 -9.07 1.01
CA LEU A 169 -1.94 -7.65 0.82
C LEU A 169 -2.95 -7.48 -0.31
N ASP A 170 -3.82 -6.50 -0.12
CA ASP A 170 -4.85 -6.13 -1.09
C ASP A 170 -5.17 -4.64 -1.00
N ASP A 171 -5.74 -4.07 -2.07
CA ASP A 171 -6.30 -2.71 -2.11
C ASP A 171 -5.38 -1.63 -1.49
N ILE A 172 -4.11 -1.61 -1.91
CA ILE A 172 -3.13 -0.65 -1.40
C ILE A 172 -3.38 0.71 -2.03
N ARG A 173 -3.59 1.73 -1.21
CA ARG A 173 -3.80 3.10 -1.66
C ARG A 173 -2.88 4.10 -0.96
N VAL A 174 -2.34 5.04 -1.75
CA VAL A 174 -1.65 6.23 -1.25
C VAL A 174 -2.34 7.46 -1.81
N SER A 175 -2.63 8.45 -0.95
CA SER A 175 -3.31 9.69 -1.35
C SER A 175 -2.59 10.93 -0.84
N ASN A 176 -2.68 12.02 -1.59
CA ASN A 176 -2.07 13.32 -1.26
C ASN A 176 -2.94 14.21 -0.34
N VAL A 177 -3.98 13.64 0.27
CA VAL A 177 -4.89 14.29 1.21
C VAL A 177 -5.07 13.45 2.47
N CYS A 178 -5.45 14.10 3.57
CA CYS A 178 -5.95 13.42 4.76
C CYS A 178 -7.41 12.99 4.52
N ARG A 179 -7.64 11.71 4.22
CA ARG A 179 -9.00 11.22 3.94
C ARG A 179 -9.82 11.03 5.21
N TRP A 180 -9.17 10.64 6.31
CA TRP A 180 -9.85 10.26 7.54
C TRP A 180 -9.27 10.99 8.74
N THR A 181 -10.12 11.75 9.43
CA THR A 181 -9.77 12.43 10.71
C THR A 181 -10.53 11.85 11.91
N LYS A 182 -11.52 10.99 11.64
CA LYS A 182 -12.41 10.31 12.60
C LYS A 182 -12.66 8.89 12.10
N GLU A 183 -13.38 8.10 12.89
CA GLU A 183 -13.81 6.76 12.50
C GLU A 183 -14.61 6.78 11.19
N PHE A 184 -14.45 5.72 10.40
CA PHE A 184 -15.09 5.56 9.09
C PHE A 184 -15.42 4.08 8.84
N THR A 185 -16.14 3.80 7.75
CA THR A 185 -16.34 2.42 7.26
C THR A 185 -15.48 2.24 6.01
N PRO A 186 -14.47 1.37 6.03
CA PRO A 186 -13.68 1.06 4.83
C PRO A 186 -14.55 0.47 3.73
N SER A 187 -14.20 0.72 2.47
CA SER A 187 -14.77 -0.03 1.34
C SER A 187 -14.46 -1.52 1.52
N LEU A 188 -15.40 -2.39 1.13
CA LEU A 188 -15.15 -3.83 1.16
C LEU A 188 -14.06 -4.18 0.13
N ARG A 189 -13.34 -5.27 0.41
CA ARG A 189 -12.32 -5.80 -0.52
C ARG A 189 -13.00 -6.20 -1.83
N GLY A 190 -12.40 -5.80 -2.95
CA GLY A 190 -12.95 -6.07 -4.28
C GLY A 190 -14.25 -5.32 -4.61
N GLU A 191 -14.69 -4.37 -3.77
CA GLU A 191 -15.72 -3.40 -4.19
C GLU A 191 -15.10 -2.19 -4.88
N ASP A 192 -15.82 -1.65 -5.86
CA ASP A 192 -15.40 -0.49 -6.65
C ASP A 192 -15.08 0.71 -5.76
N PHE A 193 -13.79 0.91 -5.49
CA PHE A 193 -13.27 2.13 -4.89
C PHE A 193 -12.33 2.82 -5.88
N PRO A 194 -12.88 3.43 -6.94
CA PRO A 194 -12.08 3.97 -8.02
C PRO A 194 -11.12 5.05 -7.50
N PRO A 195 -9.87 5.08 -8.01
CA PRO A 195 -8.94 6.14 -7.66
C PRO A 195 -9.51 7.49 -8.12
N ASP A 196 -9.48 8.48 -7.23
CA ASP A 196 -9.86 9.86 -7.53
C ASP A 196 -8.62 10.71 -7.83
N SER A 197 -8.80 12.01 -8.09
CA SER A 197 -7.70 12.94 -8.40
C SER A 197 -6.68 13.13 -7.27
N THR A 198 -6.97 12.63 -6.07
CA THR A 198 -6.08 12.69 -4.91
C THR A 198 -5.33 11.37 -4.66
N THR A 199 -5.69 10.30 -5.39
CA THR A 199 -5.02 9.00 -5.32
C THR A 199 -3.74 8.99 -6.16
N MET A 200 -2.61 8.67 -5.52
CA MET A 200 -1.26 8.70 -6.10
C MET A 200 -0.69 7.30 -6.38
N LEU A 201 -1.28 6.28 -5.76
CA LEU A 201 -1.06 4.86 -6.01
C LEU A 201 -2.35 4.12 -5.67
N TYR A 202 -2.80 3.20 -6.54
CA TYR A 202 -3.84 2.24 -6.21
C TYR A 202 -3.56 0.88 -6.84
N LEU A 203 -3.37 -0.15 -6.00
CA LEU A 203 -3.11 -1.53 -6.39
C LEU A 203 -4.17 -2.44 -5.78
N ASN A 204 -5.12 -2.91 -6.58
CA ASN A 204 -6.21 -3.80 -6.14
C ASN A 204 -5.93 -5.29 -6.35
N PHE A 205 -4.85 -5.61 -7.07
CA PHE A 205 -4.42 -6.98 -7.35
C PHE A 205 -5.46 -7.92 -7.98
N ASP A 206 -6.48 -7.38 -8.65
CA ASP A 206 -7.55 -8.15 -9.25
C ASP A 206 -7.32 -8.51 -10.73
N GLU A 207 -6.10 -8.37 -11.25
CA GLU A 207 -5.79 -8.66 -12.65
C GLU A 207 -5.90 -10.17 -13.01
N GLY A 208 -6.00 -11.04 -12.02
CA GLY A 208 -6.05 -12.49 -12.20
C GLY A 208 -4.67 -13.14 -12.44
N PRO A 209 -4.60 -14.48 -12.44
CA PRO A 209 -3.37 -15.23 -12.18
C PRO A 209 -2.38 -15.23 -13.35
N ALA A 210 -2.77 -14.74 -14.53
CA ALA A 210 -1.92 -14.68 -15.70
C ALA A 210 -0.96 -13.48 -15.69
N TYR A 211 -1.17 -12.50 -14.81
CA TYR A 211 -0.36 -11.29 -14.71
C TYR A 211 0.81 -11.46 -13.75
N ASP A 212 2.03 -11.22 -14.24
CA ASP A 212 3.27 -11.10 -13.46
C ASP A 212 3.59 -9.64 -13.07
N THR A 213 2.69 -8.72 -13.39
CA THR A 213 2.69 -7.32 -12.98
C THR A 213 1.46 -7.00 -12.13
N ALA A 214 1.54 -5.93 -11.34
CA ALA A 214 0.41 -5.29 -10.68
C ALA A 214 0.14 -3.94 -11.36
N LEU A 215 -1.12 -3.65 -11.66
CA LEU A 215 -1.52 -2.41 -12.30
C LEU A 215 -1.73 -1.32 -11.25
N ASP A 216 -1.13 -0.16 -11.48
CA ASP A 216 -1.49 1.07 -10.78
C ASP A 216 -2.65 1.75 -11.49
N TYR A 217 -3.84 1.70 -10.92
CA TYR A 217 -5.07 2.22 -11.54
C TYR A 217 -5.20 3.75 -11.48
N THR A 218 -4.20 4.47 -11.00
CA THR A 218 -4.21 5.95 -10.99
C THR A 218 -3.91 6.55 -12.37
N THR A 219 -3.87 7.88 -12.44
CA THR A 219 -3.50 8.61 -13.66
C THR A 219 -2.06 8.33 -14.14
N TYR A 220 -1.22 7.75 -13.28
CA TYR A 220 0.11 7.28 -13.67
C TYR A 220 0.07 5.99 -14.51
N ASN A 221 -1.02 5.21 -14.41
CA ASN A 221 -1.34 4.00 -15.16
C ASN A 221 -0.12 3.15 -15.56
N ALA A 222 0.53 2.58 -14.55
CA ALA A 222 1.80 1.87 -14.70
C ALA A 222 1.64 0.38 -14.38
N GLU A 223 2.28 -0.47 -15.19
CA GLU A 223 2.48 -1.88 -14.85
C GLU A 223 3.72 -2.01 -13.96
N LEU A 224 3.52 -2.46 -12.72
CA LEU A 224 4.58 -2.60 -11.73
C LEU A 224 5.00 -4.06 -11.66
N LYS A 225 6.30 -4.33 -11.80
CA LYS A 225 6.83 -5.69 -11.77
C LYS A 225 6.61 -6.35 -10.41
N ILE A 226 6.01 -7.54 -10.42
CA ILE A 226 6.01 -8.44 -9.26
C ILE A 226 7.31 -9.25 -9.29
N VAL A 227 8.09 -9.15 -8.23
CA VAL A 227 9.35 -9.89 -8.06
C VAL A 227 9.07 -11.14 -7.24
N SER A 228 9.47 -12.30 -7.77
CA SER A 228 9.40 -13.60 -7.10
C SER A 228 10.07 -13.56 -5.72
N PRO A 229 9.56 -14.29 -4.70
CA PRO A 229 8.53 -15.33 -4.76
C PRO A 229 7.09 -14.88 -4.47
N VAL A 230 6.78 -13.58 -4.60
CA VAL A 230 5.40 -13.08 -4.43
C VAL A 230 4.46 -13.77 -5.41
N ARG A 231 3.30 -14.20 -4.91
CA ARG A 231 2.31 -14.92 -5.72
C ARG A 231 1.00 -14.21 -5.71
N ARG A 232 0.40 -14.07 -6.88
CA ARG A 232 -1.00 -13.71 -6.99
C ARG A 232 -1.86 -14.92 -6.72
N VAL A 233 -2.78 -14.80 -5.77
CA VAL A 233 -3.65 -15.90 -5.32
C VAL A 233 -5.07 -15.40 -5.22
N LYS A 234 -6.02 -16.33 -5.36
CA LYS A 234 -7.42 -16.02 -5.07
C LYS A 234 -7.57 -15.74 -3.58
N ASP A 235 -8.39 -14.76 -3.23
CA ASP A 235 -8.64 -14.38 -1.84
C ASP A 235 -9.03 -15.62 -1.00
N PRO A 236 -8.28 -15.92 0.08
CA PRO A 236 -8.54 -17.10 0.92
C PRO A 236 -9.75 -16.98 1.86
N GLY A 237 -10.47 -15.86 1.87
CA GLY A 237 -11.57 -15.58 2.80
C GLY A 237 -11.15 -14.67 3.94
#